data_AF-A0A956DDA7-F1
#
_entry.id   AF-A0A956DDA7-F1
#
_cell.length_a   1.000
_cell.length_b   1.000
_cell.length_c   1.000
_cell.angle_alpha   90.00
_cell.angle_beta   90.00
_cell.angle_gamma   90.00
#
_symmetry.space_group_name_H-M   'P 1'
#
loop_
_entity.id
_entity.type
_entity.pdbx_description
1 polymer ?
#
loop_
_entity_poly.entity_id
_entity_poly.type
_entity_poly.pdbx_seq_one_letter_code
_entity_poly.pdbx_strand_id
1 'polypeptide(L)'
;MPLRVRAPSEEAERDQVESSFTQILRRLWIANVDVLAAVLVDVDGECVDYCSALPPFDAKVAGAHLRVIVDDVRRFMERIGGAEPSRIEIHGSERDLVARRLGDGYLLVVVTNATGTDQALLADVESVAEALRSEAGLSTPGWDPTADLEVHVRRATGWEFAPRAFVEDGRTHEIASVLGRWEESGPLAGDHLVCFRVQTEGGTEATLAYDPIEKRWLRW
;
A
#
# COMPACT_ATOMS: atom_id res chain seq x y z
N MET A 1 28.53 1.33 9.28
CA MET A 1 28.58 2.21 8.09
C MET A 1 28.12 3.59 8.54
N PRO A 2 28.81 4.69 8.24
CA PRO A 2 28.32 6.00 8.66
C PRO A 2 26.97 6.27 7.96
N LEU A 3 25.97 6.69 8.74
CA LEU A 3 24.69 7.17 8.21
C LEU A 3 24.99 8.37 7.30
N ARG A 4 24.93 8.15 5.99
CA ARG A 4 24.98 9.26 5.02
C ARG A 4 23.64 9.97 5.14
N VAL A 5 23.67 11.23 5.56
CA VAL A 5 22.49 12.10 5.52
C VAL A 5 22.53 12.83 4.19
N ARG A 6 21.42 12.80 3.44
CA ARG A 6 21.33 13.49 2.16
C ARG A 6 21.21 15.00 2.36
N ALA A 7 21.99 15.78 1.63
CA ALA A 7 21.91 17.23 1.68
C ALA A 7 20.79 17.75 0.76
N PRO A 8 20.08 18.84 1.13
CA PRO A 8 19.06 19.44 0.25
C PRO A 8 19.59 19.85 -1.13
N SER A 9 20.89 20.17 -1.24
CA SER A 9 21.55 20.49 -2.52
C SER A 9 21.66 19.30 -3.49
N GLU A 10 21.40 18.08 -3.03
CA GLU A 10 21.34 16.89 -3.88
C GLU A 10 19.96 16.73 -4.54
N GLU A 11 18.97 17.56 -4.20
CA GLU A 11 17.68 17.60 -4.88
C GLU A 11 17.86 18.27 -6.25
N ALA A 12 17.30 17.66 -7.29
CA ALA A 12 17.30 18.24 -8.62
C ALA A 12 16.52 19.56 -8.64
N GLU A 13 16.96 20.49 -9.49
CA GLU A 13 16.25 21.77 -9.67
C GLU A 13 14.80 21.51 -10.08
N ARG A 14 13.87 22.08 -9.33
CA ARG A 14 12.45 21.83 -9.53
C ARG A 14 11.92 22.63 -10.72
N ASP A 15 11.07 22.02 -11.51
CA ASP A 15 10.35 22.65 -12.62
C ASP A 15 8.89 22.99 -12.26
N GLN A 16 8.50 22.79 -11.00
CA GLN A 16 7.18 23.12 -10.46
C GLN A 16 7.28 23.69 -9.05
N VAL A 17 6.27 24.47 -8.67
CA VAL A 17 6.16 25.10 -7.34
C VAL A 17 5.99 24.02 -6.27
N GLU A 18 6.58 24.24 -5.09
CA GLU A 18 6.37 23.37 -3.94
C GLU A 18 4.93 23.45 -3.45
N SER A 19 4.39 22.30 -3.06
CA SER A 19 3.10 22.18 -2.38
C SER A 19 3.30 21.72 -0.93
N SER A 20 2.20 21.56 -0.18
CA SER A 20 2.27 20.93 1.15
C SER A 20 2.77 19.48 1.10
N PHE A 21 2.52 18.76 -0.01
CA PHE A 21 3.05 17.41 -0.23
C PHE A 21 4.58 17.37 -0.34
N THR A 22 5.22 18.46 -0.79
CA THR A 22 6.68 18.50 -1.01
C THR A 22 7.43 18.14 0.27
N GLN A 23 7.00 18.66 1.43
CA GLN A 23 7.67 18.38 2.70
C GLN A 23 7.53 16.92 3.12
N ILE A 24 6.39 16.28 2.81
CA ILE A 24 6.12 14.88 3.13
C ILE A 24 7.01 13.98 2.27
N LEU A 25 7.05 14.21 0.96
CA LEU A 25 7.89 13.46 0.02
C LEU A 25 9.38 13.65 0.31
N ARG A 26 9.80 14.88 0.62
CA ARG A 26 11.19 15.21 0.95
C ARG A 26 11.67 14.50 2.22
N ARG A 27 10.81 14.23 3.20
CA ARG A 27 11.18 13.44 4.39
C ARG A 27 11.61 12.03 4.01
N LEU A 28 10.85 11.35 3.14
CA LEU A 28 11.21 10.02 2.63
C LEU A 28 12.57 10.06 1.94
N TRP A 29 12.76 11.04 1.06
CA TRP A 29 13.95 11.22 0.25
C TRP A 29 15.20 11.60 1.07
N ILE A 30 15.06 12.37 2.15
CA ILE A 30 16.18 12.70 3.05
C ILE A 30 16.55 11.50 3.92
N ALA A 31 15.54 10.78 4.44
CA ALA A 31 15.75 9.65 5.34
C ALA A 31 16.41 8.45 4.64
N ASN A 32 16.15 8.27 3.34
CA ASN A 32 16.56 7.10 2.58
C ASN A 32 17.48 7.47 1.41
N VAL A 33 18.79 7.26 1.58
CA VAL A 33 19.81 7.61 0.58
C VAL A 33 19.71 6.82 -0.73
N ASP A 34 19.00 5.71 -0.75
CA ASP A 34 18.76 4.91 -1.95
C ASP A 34 17.52 5.37 -2.72
N VAL A 35 16.63 6.19 -2.13
CA VAL A 35 15.45 6.75 -2.82
C VAL A 35 15.89 7.82 -3.80
N LEU A 36 15.86 7.55 -5.09
CA LEU A 36 16.21 8.52 -6.13
C LEU A 36 15.06 9.48 -6.44
N ALA A 37 13.82 9.03 -6.33
CA ALA A 37 12.63 9.87 -6.52
C ALA A 37 11.48 9.38 -5.65
N ALA A 38 10.69 10.31 -5.13
CA ALA A 38 9.37 10.08 -4.56
C ALA A 38 8.40 11.00 -5.31
N VAL A 39 7.36 10.44 -5.94
CA VAL A 39 6.48 11.12 -6.88
C VAL A 39 5.04 10.80 -6.52
N LEU A 40 4.25 11.83 -6.26
CA LEU A 40 2.81 11.72 -6.09
C LEU A 40 2.15 11.98 -7.44
N VAL A 41 1.36 11.02 -7.92
CA VAL A 41 0.56 11.15 -9.15
C VAL A 41 -0.91 10.94 -8.87
N ASP A 42 -1.75 11.55 -9.71
CA ASP A 42 -3.20 11.46 -9.61
C ASP A 42 -3.79 10.28 -10.42
N VAL A 43 -5.09 10.36 -10.72
CA VAL A 43 -5.85 9.35 -11.46
C VAL A 43 -5.47 9.28 -12.94
N ASP A 44 -5.07 10.40 -13.52
CA ASP A 44 -4.68 10.51 -14.93
C ASP A 44 -3.18 10.26 -15.14
N GLY A 45 -2.44 10.06 -14.04
CA GLY A 45 -1.00 9.88 -14.04
C GLY A 45 -0.24 11.20 -14.11
N GLU A 46 -0.91 12.33 -13.89
CA GLU A 46 -0.28 13.63 -13.80
C GLU A 46 0.48 13.76 -12.49
N CYS A 47 1.69 14.34 -12.55
CA CYS A 47 2.48 14.58 -11.35
C CYS A 47 1.88 15.73 -10.54
N VAL A 48 1.39 15.40 -9.34
CA VAL A 48 0.86 16.34 -8.37
C VAL A 48 2.00 17.00 -7.62
N ASP A 49 2.93 16.18 -7.10
CA ASP A 49 4.16 16.65 -6.48
C ASP A 49 5.28 15.60 -6.57
N TYR A 50 6.52 16.00 -6.35
CA TYR A 50 7.66 15.09 -6.29
C TYR A 50 8.77 15.61 -5.39
N CYS A 51 9.73 14.76 -5.04
CA CYS A 51 11.06 15.11 -4.56
C CYS A 51 12.06 14.14 -5.18
N SER A 52 13.13 14.62 -5.82
CA SER A 52 13.98 13.75 -6.63
C SER A 52 15.44 14.21 -6.72
N ALA A 53 16.33 13.24 -6.81
CA ALA A 53 17.72 13.40 -7.25
C ALA A 53 17.88 13.16 -8.76
N LEU A 54 16.82 12.68 -9.43
CA LEU A 54 16.74 12.51 -10.89
C LEU A 54 16.25 13.81 -11.54
N PRO A 55 16.51 14.02 -12.84
CA PRO A 55 15.86 15.09 -13.59
C PRO A 55 14.33 15.05 -13.39
N PRO A 56 13.66 16.20 -13.20
CA PRO A 56 12.21 16.26 -12.97
C PRO A 56 11.39 15.50 -14.00
N PHE A 57 11.77 15.60 -15.27
CA PHE A 57 11.10 14.90 -16.37
C PHE A 57 11.11 13.38 -16.15
N ASP A 58 12.26 12.80 -15.81
CA ASP A 58 12.41 11.35 -15.61
C ASP A 58 11.60 10.87 -14.40
N ALA A 59 11.60 11.64 -13.31
CA ALA A 59 10.80 11.32 -12.12
C ALA A 59 9.30 11.31 -12.45
N LYS A 60 8.81 12.34 -13.15
CA LYS A 60 7.40 12.44 -13.57
C LYS A 60 6.99 11.31 -14.51
N VAL A 61 7.85 10.95 -15.46
CA VAL A 61 7.63 9.81 -16.37
C VAL A 61 7.54 8.50 -15.60
N ALA A 62 8.41 8.27 -14.61
CA ALA A 62 8.33 7.08 -13.77
C ALA A 62 6.99 7.01 -13.01
N GLY A 63 6.53 8.13 -12.46
CA GLY A 63 5.22 8.25 -11.81
C GLY A 63 4.07 7.88 -12.74
N ALA A 64 3.99 8.53 -13.89
CA ALA A 64 2.95 8.31 -14.89
C ALA A 64 2.96 6.86 -15.42
N HIS A 65 4.14 6.28 -15.63
CA HIS A 65 4.24 4.91 -16.15
C HIS A 65 3.79 3.86 -15.13
N LEU A 66 4.15 4.03 -13.85
CA LEU A 66 3.67 3.10 -12.81
C LEU A 66 2.17 3.20 -12.60
N ARG A 67 1.54 4.35 -12.85
CA ARG A 67 0.07 4.46 -12.81
C ARG A 67 -0.58 3.46 -13.77
N VAL A 68 -0.10 3.41 -15.01
CA VAL A 68 -0.60 2.47 -16.03
C VAL A 68 -0.42 1.02 -15.58
N ILE A 69 0.76 0.68 -15.06
CA ILE A 69 1.06 -0.68 -14.59
C ILE A 69 0.13 -1.09 -13.43
N VAL A 70 -0.07 -0.20 -12.46
CA VAL A 70 -0.98 -0.45 -11.33
C VAL A 70 -2.40 -0.71 -11.83
N ASP A 71 -2.90 0.12 -12.74
CA ASP A 71 -4.26 -0.02 -13.27
C ASP A 71 -4.44 -1.33 -14.07
N ASP A 72 -3.42 -1.76 -14.81
CA ASP A 72 -3.44 -3.05 -15.51
C ASP A 72 -3.42 -4.25 -14.55
N VAL A 73 -2.64 -4.17 -13.47
CA VAL A 73 -2.62 -5.20 -12.42
C VAL A 73 -3.96 -5.26 -11.70
N ARG A 74 -4.57 -4.12 -11.33
CA ARG A 74 -5.90 -4.07 -10.72
C ARG A 74 -6.95 -4.75 -11.58
N ARG A 75 -7.04 -4.39 -12.87
CA ARG A 75 -7.96 -5.03 -13.84
C ARG A 75 -7.69 -6.53 -13.98
N PHE A 76 -6.43 -6.95 -13.92
CA PHE A 76 -6.12 -8.38 -13.92
C PHE A 76 -6.66 -9.07 -12.67
N MET A 77 -6.41 -8.51 -11.48
CA MET A 77 -6.88 -9.05 -10.21
C MET A 77 -8.41 -9.15 -10.16
N GLU A 78 -9.12 -8.10 -10.59
CA GLU A 78 -10.58 -8.10 -10.69
C GLU A 78 -11.11 -9.26 -11.56
N ARG A 79 -10.51 -9.50 -12.74
CA ARG A 79 -10.94 -10.58 -13.65
C ARG A 79 -10.77 -11.97 -13.06
N ILE A 80 -9.79 -12.16 -12.18
CA ILE A 80 -9.52 -13.46 -11.54
C ILE A 80 -10.18 -13.57 -10.16
N GLY A 81 -10.96 -12.58 -9.73
CA GLY A 81 -11.57 -12.52 -8.40
C GLY A 81 -10.53 -12.42 -7.27
N GLY A 82 -9.36 -11.86 -7.58
CA GLY A 82 -8.28 -11.62 -6.64
C GLY A 82 -8.53 -10.38 -5.78
N ALA A 83 -7.70 -10.22 -4.76
CA ALA A 83 -7.74 -9.06 -3.89
C ALA A 83 -7.24 -7.79 -4.58
N GLU A 84 -7.69 -6.65 -4.05
CA GLU A 84 -7.34 -5.34 -4.56
C GLU A 84 -5.89 -4.98 -4.13
N PRO A 85 -4.96 -4.76 -5.08
CA PRO A 85 -3.56 -4.57 -4.75
C PRO A 85 -3.34 -3.20 -4.09
N SER A 86 -2.73 -3.18 -2.90
CA SER A 86 -2.42 -1.94 -2.17
C SER A 86 -1.05 -1.36 -2.54
N ARG A 87 -0.10 -2.25 -2.88
CA ARG A 87 1.29 -1.92 -3.24
C ARG A 87 1.81 -2.88 -4.32
N ILE A 88 2.63 -2.36 -5.22
CA ILE A 88 3.39 -3.15 -6.21
C ILE A 88 4.87 -2.83 -6.03
N GLU A 89 5.70 -3.86 -5.98
CA GLU A 89 7.15 -3.77 -5.90
C GLU A 89 7.74 -4.41 -7.16
N ILE A 90 8.59 -3.68 -7.87
CA ILE A 90 9.26 -4.13 -9.09
C ILE A 90 10.76 -4.05 -8.83
N HIS A 91 11.43 -5.20 -8.82
CA HIS A 91 12.88 -5.27 -8.63
C HIS A 91 13.58 -5.39 -9.97
N GLY A 92 14.48 -4.46 -10.24
CA GLY A 92 15.23 -4.38 -11.48
C GLY A 92 16.73 -4.52 -11.25
N SER A 93 17.48 -4.77 -12.33
CA SER A 93 18.93 -4.84 -12.25
C SER A 93 19.60 -3.49 -11.99
N GLU A 94 18.91 -2.39 -12.30
CA GLU A 94 19.45 -1.03 -12.11
C GLU A 94 18.67 -0.22 -11.07
N ARG A 95 17.36 -0.42 -10.98
CA ARG A 95 16.45 0.34 -10.15
C ARG A 95 15.38 -0.58 -9.61
N ASP A 96 14.97 -0.33 -8.38
CA ASP A 96 13.72 -0.88 -7.87
C ASP A 96 12.65 0.22 -7.86
N LEU A 97 11.40 -0.19 -7.98
CA LEU A 97 10.25 0.69 -8.06
C LEU A 97 9.19 0.21 -7.07
N VAL A 98 8.64 1.14 -6.30
CA VAL A 98 7.51 0.89 -5.40
C VAL A 98 6.36 1.79 -5.82
N ALA A 99 5.20 1.20 -6.08
CA ALA A 99 3.96 1.90 -6.32
C ALA A 99 3.01 1.61 -5.17
N ARG A 100 2.75 2.62 -4.33
CA ARG A 100 1.88 2.53 -3.15
C ARG A 100 0.61 3.35 -3.37
N ARG A 101 -0.54 2.69 -3.39
CA ARG A 101 -1.82 3.37 -3.60
C ARG A 101 -2.28 4.10 -2.35
N LEU A 102 -2.78 5.31 -2.52
CA LEU A 102 -3.34 6.10 -1.42
C LEU A 102 -4.87 6.05 -1.38
N GLY A 103 -5.48 5.57 -2.47
CA GLY A 103 -6.91 5.46 -2.71
C GLY A 103 -7.14 5.15 -4.19
N ASP A 104 -8.30 5.52 -4.73
CA ASP A 104 -8.55 5.42 -6.18
C ASP A 104 -7.93 6.57 -6.98
N GLY A 105 -7.76 7.72 -6.33
CA GLY A 105 -7.32 8.96 -6.98
C GLY A 105 -5.82 9.20 -7.00
N TYR A 106 -5.04 8.57 -6.11
CA TYR A 106 -3.62 8.93 -5.94
C TYR A 106 -2.71 7.72 -5.77
N LEU A 107 -1.49 7.85 -6.29
CA LEU A 107 -0.43 6.87 -6.21
C LEU A 107 0.88 7.55 -5.78
N LEU A 108 1.51 7.01 -4.74
CA LEU A 108 2.88 7.32 -4.38
C LEU A 108 3.81 6.37 -5.15
N VAL A 109 4.73 6.92 -5.92
CA VAL A 109 5.74 6.20 -6.66
C VAL A 109 7.11 6.51 -6.08
N VAL A 110 7.88 5.47 -5.77
CA VAL A 110 9.24 5.58 -5.24
C VAL A 110 10.18 4.85 -6.17
N VAL A 111 11.21 5.55 -6.62
CA VAL A 111 12.30 4.99 -7.43
C VAL A 111 13.53 4.90 -6.56
N THR A 112 14.18 3.74 -6.53
CA THR A 112 15.39 3.52 -5.73
C THR A 112 16.54 2.99 -6.58
N ASN A 113 17.76 2.99 -6.03
CA ASN A 113 18.83 2.15 -6.56
C ASN A 113 18.43 0.67 -6.54
N ALA A 114 18.98 -0.15 -7.43
CA ALA A 114 18.81 -1.60 -7.35
C ALA A 114 19.13 -2.11 -5.94
N THR A 115 18.30 -3.01 -5.41
CA THR A 115 18.39 -3.56 -4.04
C THR A 115 18.17 -2.54 -2.92
N GLY A 116 17.75 -1.31 -3.26
CA GLY A 116 17.44 -0.25 -2.29
C GLY A 116 16.07 -0.40 -1.62
N THR A 117 15.25 -1.36 -2.07
CA THR A 117 13.95 -1.65 -1.46
C THR A 117 14.09 -2.72 -0.39
N ASP A 118 14.29 -2.28 0.86
CA ASP A 118 14.29 -3.15 2.04
C ASP A 118 13.06 -2.90 2.92
N GLN A 119 12.93 -3.68 4.01
CA GLN A 119 11.80 -3.59 4.92
C GLN A 119 11.72 -2.23 5.65
N ALA A 120 12.86 -1.57 5.89
CA ALA A 120 12.88 -0.27 6.54
C ALA A 120 12.31 0.81 5.60
N LEU A 121 12.73 0.79 4.32
CA LEU A 121 12.17 1.68 3.32
C LEU A 121 10.66 1.43 3.15
N LEU A 122 10.22 0.17 3.09
CA LEU A 122 8.80 -0.13 2.94
C LEU A 122 7.97 0.42 4.12
N ALA A 123 8.48 0.32 5.35
CA ALA A 123 7.83 0.92 6.52
C ALA A 123 7.76 2.46 6.41
N ASP A 124 8.82 3.11 5.95
CA ASP A 124 8.84 4.56 5.71
C ASP A 124 7.86 4.95 4.60
N VAL A 125 7.74 4.15 3.53
CA VAL A 125 6.76 4.34 2.46
C VAL A 125 5.34 4.27 2.98
N GLU A 126 5.03 3.33 3.89
CA GLU A 126 3.71 3.26 4.53
C GLU A 126 3.44 4.49 5.41
N SER A 127 4.42 4.93 6.20
CA SER A 127 4.27 6.14 7.02
C SER A 127 4.03 7.40 6.17
N VAL A 128 4.72 7.50 5.03
CA VAL A 128 4.58 8.60 4.08
C VAL A 128 3.23 8.51 3.36
N ALA A 129 2.78 7.32 2.98
CA ALA A 129 1.46 7.12 2.39
C ALA A 129 0.33 7.61 3.32
N GLU A 130 0.41 7.28 4.62
CA GLU A 130 -0.54 7.75 5.63
C GLU A 130 -0.52 9.29 5.76
N ALA A 131 0.68 9.89 5.79
CA ALA A 131 0.81 11.34 5.84
C ALA A 131 0.24 12.03 4.60
N LEU A 132 0.47 11.47 3.40
CA LEU A 132 -0.09 11.99 2.16
C LEU A 132 -1.62 11.86 2.11
N ARG A 133 -2.19 10.76 2.61
CA ARG A 133 -3.65 10.62 2.74
C ARG A 133 -4.25 11.69 3.62
N SER A 134 -3.65 11.89 4.80
CA SER A 134 -4.09 12.91 5.76
C SER A 134 -4.04 14.31 5.13
N GLU A 135 -2.95 14.65 4.45
CA GLU A 135 -2.79 15.94 3.75
C GLU A 135 -3.81 16.11 2.61
N ALA A 136 -4.10 15.04 1.86
CA ALA A 136 -5.08 15.06 0.77
C ALA A 136 -6.54 14.93 1.24
N GLY A 137 -6.78 14.75 2.55
CA GLY A 137 -8.12 14.50 3.10
C GLY A 137 -8.75 13.18 2.66
N LEU A 138 -7.93 12.17 2.35
CA LEU A 138 -8.37 10.85 1.90
C LEU A 138 -8.58 9.91 3.09
N SER A 139 -9.68 9.15 3.07
CA SER A 139 -9.88 8.03 3.99
C SER A 139 -9.08 6.81 3.56
N THR A 140 -8.63 6.01 4.52
CA THR A 140 -8.01 4.70 4.25
C THR A 140 -9.03 3.76 3.63
N PRO A 141 -8.78 3.25 2.41
CA PRO A 141 -9.71 2.32 1.76
C PRO A 141 -9.81 0.99 2.50
N GLY A 142 -10.99 0.35 2.52
CA GLY A 142 -11.18 -0.94 3.22
C GLY A 142 -10.34 -2.11 2.68
N TRP A 143 -9.87 -2.02 1.43
CA TRP A 143 -8.93 -2.98 0.85
C TRP A 143 -7.48 -2.76 1.28
N ASP A 144 -7.19 -1.65 1.95
CA ASP A 144 -5.83 -1.33 2.36
C ASP A 144 -5.41 -2.16 3.57
N PRO A 145 -4.20 -2.75 3.60
CA PRO A 145 -3.73 -3.52 4.75
C PRO A 145 -3.54 -2.67 6.02
N THR A 146 -3.56 -1.33 5.93
CA THR A 146 -3.55 -0.47 7.12
C THR A 146 -4.95 -0.11 7.59
N ALA A 147 -6.01 -0.55 6.91
CA ALA A 147 -7.38 -0.35 7.36
C ALA A 147 -7.69 -1.30 8.53
N ASP A 148 -8.14 -0.74 9.64
CA ASP A 148 -8.69 -1.53 10.73
C ASP A 148 -10.02 -2.16 10.26
N LEU A 149 -10.08 -3.49 10.30
CA LEU A 149 -11.32 -4.21 10.03
C LEU A 149 -11.95 -4.65 11.36
N GLU A 150 -13.11 -4.12 11.71
CA GLU A 150 -13.84 -4.64 12.87
C GLU A 150 -14.51 -5.97 12.49
N VAL A 151 -14.19 -7.03 13.22
CA VAL A 151 -14.77 -8.37 12.99
C VAL A 151 -15.39 -8.89 14.28
N HIS A 152 -16.70 -9.16 14.22
CA HIS A 152 -17.40 -9.87 15.27
C HIS A 152 -17.21 -11.37 15.07
N VAL A 153 -16.72 -12.05 16.11
CA VAL A 153 -16.48 -13.49 16.09
C VAL A 153 -17.55 -14.28 16.84
N ARG A 154 -17.68 -15.56 16.54
CA ARG A 154 -18.51 -16.54 17.24
C ARG A 154 -17.71 -17.78 17.58
N ARG A 155 -18.22 -18.56 18.54
CA ARG A 155 -17.71 -19.93 18.77
C ARG A 155 -17.93 -20.79 17.53
N ALA A 156 -16.94 -21.61 17.21
CA ALA A 156 -16.97 -22.55 16.10
C ALA A 156 -16.80 -23.99 16.59
N THR A 157 -17.23 -24.95 15.78
CA THR A 157 -16.94 -26.37 16.02
C THR A 157 -15.65 -26.72 15.28
N GLY A 158 -14.64 -27.21 16.00
CA GLY A 158 -13.34 -27.60 15.42
C GLY A 158 -12.29 -26.48 15.38
N TRP A 159 -12.67 -25.22 15.60
CA TRP A 159 -11.77 -24.07 15.69
C TRP A 159 -12.09 -23.24 16.94
N GLU A 160 -11.13 -22.46 17.41
CA GLU A 160 -11.31 -21.58 18.58
C GLU A 160 -12.41 -20.53 18.34
N PHE A 161 -12.43 -19.94 17.14
CA PHE A 161 -13.42 -18.97 16.71
C PHE A 161 -13.67 -19.05 15.20
N ALA A 162 -14.77 -18.43 14.77
CA ALA A 162 -15.04 -18.13 13.37
C ALA A 162 -15.65 -16.73 13.25
N PRO A 163 -15.42 -16.03 12.13
CA PRO A 163 -16.12 -14.78 11.83
C PRO A 163 -17.65 -14.98 11.83
N ARG A 164 -18.36 -13.98 12.36
CA ARG A 164 -19.83 -13.85 12.31
C ARG A 164 -20.24 -12.67 11.43
N ALA A 165 -19.57 -11.54 11.57
CA ALA A 165 -19.82 -10.33 10.79
C ALA A 165 -18.56 -9.47 10.75
N PHE A 166 -18.46 -8.56 9.79
CA PHE A 166 -17.42 -7.54 9.77
C PHE A 166 -18.01 -6.17 9.42
N VAL A 167 -17.32 -5.09 9.82
CA VAL A 167 -17.71 -3.72 9.50
C VAL A 167 -16.72 -3.16 8.48
N GLU A 168 -17.23 -2.73 7.34
CA GLU A 168 -16.46 -2.12 6.25
C GLU A 168 -17.23 -0.87 5.77
N ASP A 169 -16.56 0.26 5.61
CA ASP A 169 -17.18 1.55 5.25
C ASP A 169 -18.40 1.93 6.11
N GLY A 170 -18.34 1.62 7.41
CA GLY A 170 -19.42 1.88 8.37
C GLY A 170 -20.66 0.99 8.20
N ARG A 171 -20.60 -0.04 7.35
CA ARG A 171 -21.68 -1.00 7.12
C ARG A 171 -21.31 -2.36 7.71
N THR A 172 -22.27 -2.99 8.38
CA THR A 172 -22.12 -4.35 8.89
C THR A 172 -22.48 -5.37 7.81
N HIS A 173 -21.56 -6.30 7.56
CA HIS A 173 -21.71 -7.42 6.65
C HIS A 173 -21.84 -8.72 7.46
N GLU A 174 -23.05 -9.26 7.56
CA GLU A 174 -23.31 -10.55 8.21
C GLU A 174 -22.78 -11.72 7.34
N ILE A 175 -22.17 -12.71 7.99
CA ILE A 175 -21.56 -13.87 7.33
C ILE A 175 -22.53 -15.05 7.36
N ALA A 176 -23.00 -15.44 6.18
CA ALA A 176 -23.85 -16.60 6.00
C ALA A 176 -23.09 -17.91 6.20
N SER A 177 -21.87 -18.01 5.63
CA SER A 177 -21.05 -19.22 5.73
C SER A 177 -19.55 -18.93 5.73
N VAL A 178 -18.80 -19.79 6.42
CA VAL A 178 -17.33 -19.85 6.33
C VAL A 178 -17.00 -20.99 5.36
N LEU A 179 -16.49 -20.63 4.19
CA LEU A 179 -16.20 -21.54 3.09
C LEU A 179 -14.87 -22.28 3.30
N GLY A 180 -13.94 -21.68 4.04
CA GLY A 180 -12.64 -22.28 4.34
C GLY A 180 -11.88 -21.53 5.42
N ARG A 181 -10.91 -22.22 6.03
CA ARG A 181 -9.93 -21.67 6.97
C ARG A 181 -8.56 -22.22 6.64
N TRP A 182 -7.54 -21.38 6.63
CA TRP A 182 -6.14 -21.79 6.53
C TRP A 182 -5.26 -20.87 7.38
N GLU A 183 -4.01 -21.27 7.54
CA GLU A 183 -2.98 -20.47 8.18
C GLU A 183 -1.95 -20.14 7.10
N GLU A 184 -1.64 -18.86 6.95
CA GLU A 184 -0.60 -18.39 6.03
C GLU A 184 0.64 -18.03 6.84
N SER A 185 1.81 -18.43 6.36
CA SER A 185 3.08 -18.15 7.01
C SER A 185 4.15 -18.08 5.92
N GLY A 186 4.77 -16.90 5.73
CA GLY A 186 5.82 -16.80 4.72
C GLY A 186 6.22 -15.36 4.37
N PRO A 187 7.34 -15.21 3.64
CA PRO A 187 7.94 -13.91 3.36
C PRO A 187 7.06 -12.96 2.53
N LEU A 188 6.04 -13.46 1.82
CA LEU A 188 5.11 -12.68 1.01
C LEU A 188 3.92 -12.13 1.81
N ALA A 189 3.63 -12.68 2.99
CA ALA A 189 2.48 -12.33 3.83
C ALA A 189 2.87 -11.53 5.09
N GLY A 190 4.16 -11.48 5.42
CA GLY A 190 4.61 -11.08 6.75
C GLY A 190 4.45 -12.22 7.76
N ASP A 191 4.12 -11.89 9.00
CA ASP A 191 4.00 -12.84 10.11
C ASP A 191 2.87 -13.87 9.92
N HIS A 192 2.68 -14.75 10.91
CA HIS A 192 1.67 -15.81 10.88
C HIS A 192 0.24 -15.24 10.91
N LEU A 193 -0.58 -15.59 9.92
CA LEU A 193 -1.95 -15.09 9.76
C LEU A 193 -2.97 -16.24 9.73
N VAL A 194 -4.11 -16.06 10.41
CA VAL A 194 -5.24 -17.01 10.38
C VAL A 194 -6.30 -16.49 9.43
N CYS A 195 -6.47 -17.16 8.30
CA CYS A 195 -7.30 -16.69 7.20
C CYS A 195 -8.62 -17.47 7.12
N PHE A 196 -9.69 -16.76 6.77
CA PHE A 196 -11.03 -17.29 6.59
C PHE A 196 -11.59 -16.83 5.24
N ARG A 197 -11.96 -17.79 4.40
CA ARG A 197 -12.81 -17.50 3.23
C ARG A 197 -14.26 -17.53 3.70
N VAL A 198 -14.99 -16.44 3.48
CA VAL A 198 -16.36 -16.28 3.95
C VAL A 198 -17.28 -15.83 2.82
N GLN A 199 -18.56 -16.15 2.94
CA GLN A 199 -19.62 -15.64 2.10
C GLN A 199 -20.60 -14.86 2.98
N THR A 200 -20.85 -13.61 2.61
CA THR A 200 -21.83 -12.74 3.27
C THR A 200 -23.27 -13.15 2.94
N GLU A 201 -24.25 -12.72 3.73
CA GLU A 201 -25.68 -12.92 3.40
C GLU A 201 -26.07 -12.26 2.06
N GLY A 202 -25.35 -11.22 1.64
CA GLY A 202 -25.49 -10.60 0.32
C GLY A 202 -24.91 -11.41 -0.84
N GLY A 203 -24.30 -12.57 -0.58
CA GLY A 203 -23.69 -13.45 -1.58
C GLY A 203 -22.26 -13.08 -1.98
N THR A 204 -21.72 -11.98 -1.48
CA THR A 204 -20.33 -11.57 -1.72
C THR A 204 -19.36 -12.45 -0.97
N GLU A 205 -18.32 -12.92 -1.64
CA GLU A 205 -17.21 -13.65 -1.02
C GLU A 205 -16.08 -12.71 -0.59
N ALA A 206 -15.39 -13.11 0.47
CA ALA A 206 -14.41 -12.29 1.16
C ALA A 206 -13.34 -13.18 1.78
N THR A 207 -12.08 -12.73 1.78
CA THR A 207 -11.07 -13.29 2.68
C THR A 207 -10.84 -12.31 3.83
N LEU A 208 -10.95 -12.83 5.06
CA LEU A 208 -10.66 -12.11 6.30
C LEU A 208 -9.45 -12.78 6.94
N ALA A 209 -8.48 -11.99 7.37
CA ALA A 209 -7.30 -12.51 8.04
C ALA A 209 -7.14 -11.90 9.42
N TYR A 210 -6.80 -12.74 10.39
CA TYR A 210 -6.51 -12.34 11.75
C TYR A 210 -5.02 -12.48 12.01
N ASP A 211 -4.39 -11.40 12.47
CA ASP A 211 -3.03 -11.37 12.98
C ASP A 211 -3.05 -11.62 14.49
N PRO A 212 -2.58 -12.77 14.97
CA PRO A 212 -2.59 -13.08 16.41
C PRO A 212 -1.60 -12.27 17.23
N ILE A 213 -0.53 -11.74 16.60
CA ILE A 213 0.52 -10.96 17.26
C ILE A 213 0.00 -9.55 17.49
N GLU A 214 -0.48 -8.91 16.44
CA GLU A 214 -1.01 -7.55 16.49
C GLU A 214 -2.46 -7.48 17.01
N LYS A 215 -3.14 -8.63 17.07
CA LYS A 215 -4.55 -8.78 17.46
C LYS A 215 -5.49 -7.93 16.60
N ARG A 216 -5.18 -7.84 15.30
CA ARG A 216 -5.96 -7.08 14.32
C ARG A 216 -6.55 -7.98 13.25
N TRP A 217 -7.60 -7.50 12.62
CA TRP A 217 -8.19 -8.12 11.45
C TRP A 217 -7.91 -7.27 10.22
N LEU A 218 -7.73 -7.95 9.09
CA LEU A 218 -7.38 -7.36 7.81
C LEU A 218 -8.27 -7.94 6.71
N ARG A 219 -8.50 -7.12 5.69
CA ARG A 219 -8.96 -7.60 4.39
C ARG A 219 -7.76 -8.22 3.66
N TRP A 220 -7.91 -9.45 3.19
CA TRP A 220 -6.86 -10.12 2.39
C TRP A 220 -7.32 -10.30 0.96
#